data_AF-X1D472-F1
#
_entry.id   AF-X1D472-F1
#
_cell.length_a   1.000
_cell.length_b   1.000
_cell.length_c   1.000
_cell.angle_alpha   90.00
_cell.angle_beta   90.00
_cell.angle_gamma   90.00
#
_symmetry.space_group_name_H-M   'P 1'
#
loop_
_entity.id
_entity.type
_entity.pdbx_description
1 polymer ?
#
loop_
_entity_poly.entity_id
_entity_poly.type
_entity_poly.pdbx_seq_one_letter_code
_entity_poly.pdbx_strand_id
1 'polypeptide(L)' 'LLRFLHIGYYRHDTWNWTVGNGEANLLFPDDTTPGAMVQLANKPTDAGDQIQVCAYVVTADIVFFNPSYELVEIS' A
#
# COMPACT_ATOMS: atom_id res chain seq x y z
N LEU A 1 -23.79 -9.38 -5.63
CA LEU A 1 -23.28 -8.00 -5.48
C LEU A 1 -21.85 -8.09 -4.95
N LEU A 2 -20.86 -7.69 -5.74
CA LEU A 2 -19.50 -7.51 -5.21
C LEU A 2 -19.52 -6.38 -4.18
N ARG A 3 -18.84 -6.60 -3.05
CA ARG A 3 -18.60 -5.60 -2.02
C ARG A 3 -17.10 -5.39 -1.92
N PHE A 4 -16.68 -4.15 -2.01
CA PHE A 4 -15.27 -3.77 -1.95
C PHE A 4 -14.98 -3.07 -0.62
N LEU A 5 -13.82 -3.38 -0.04
CA LEU A 5 -13.31 -2.65 1.11
C LEU A 5 -12.72 -1.32 0.61
N HIS A 6 -13.30 -0.20 1.02
CA HIS A 6 -12.79 1.13 0.68
C HIS A 6 -11.86 1.66 1.79
N ILE A 7 -12.28 1.53 3.06
CA ILE A 7 -11.50 1.92 4.24
C ILE A 7 -11.70 0.86 5.32
N GLY A 8 -10.63 0.46 5.99
CA GLY A 8 -10.72 -0.41 7.17
C GLY A 8 -9.55 -1.38 7.32
N TYR A 9 -9.64 -2.24 8.34
CA TYR A 9 -8.63 -3.25 8.58
C TYR A 9 -8.88 -4.50 7.72
N TYR A 10 -7.80 -5.03 7.17
CA TYR A 10 -7.80 -6.31 6.48
C TYR A 10 -6.71 -7.20 7.07
N ARG A 11 -7.04 -8.47 7.26
CA ARG A 11 -6.13 -9.48 7.81
C ARG A 11 -5.89 -10.58 6.78
N HIS A 12 -4.64 -11.00 6.65
CA HIS A 12 -4.24 -12.12 5.83
C HIS A 12 -3.06 -12.87 6.45
N ASP A 13 -3.29 -14.09 6.94
CA ASP A 13 -2.33 -14.84 7.77
C ASP A 13 -1.12 -15.41 7.01
N THR A 14 -1.08 -15.27 5.68
CA THR A 14 0.10 -15.67 4.89
C THR A 14 0.96 -14.48 4.49
N TRP A 15 0.59 -13.25 4.90
CA TRP A 15 1.45 -12.10 4.71
C TRP A 15 2.58 -12.11 5.74
N ASN A 16 3.61 -11.33 5.46
CA ASN A 16 4.74 -11.17 6.36
C ASN A 16 5.29 -9.74 6.21
N TRP A 17 4.41 -8.75 6.38
CA TRP A 17 4.77 -7.35 6.24
C TRP A 17 5.74 -6.93 7.35
N THR A 18 6.70 -6.08 7.00
CA THR A 18 7.56 -5.47 8.02
C THR A 18 6.80 -4.33 8.69
N VAL A 19 6.60 -4.42 10.01
CA VAL A 19 6.07 -3.28 10.79
C VAL A 19 7.21 -2.27 10.96
N GLY A 20 7.06 -1.09 10.36
CA GLY A 20 8.12 -0.08 10.27
C GLY A 20 7.71 1.27 10.87
N ASN A 21 8.65 2.20 10.90
CA ASN A 21 8.38 3.60 11.24
C ASN A 21 8.29 4.43 9.95
N GLY A 22 7.42 5.43 9.93
CA GLY A 22 7.27 6.36 8.79
C GLY A 22 6.91 5.63 7.49
N GLU A 23 7.62 5.96 6.42
CA GLU A 23 7.37 5.44 5.06
C GLU A 23 7.61 3.93 4.93
N ALA A 24 8.47 3.35 5.77
CA ALA A 24 8.68 1.90 5.79
C ALA A 24 7.41 1.14 6.19
N ASN A 25 6.45 1.81 6.85
CA ASN A 25 5.18 1.22 7.25
C ASN A 25 4.09 1.31 6.18
N LEU A 26 4.36 1.97 5.05
CA LEU A 26 3.38 2.23 4.00
C LEU A 26 3.39 1.12 2.95
N LEU A 27 2.21 0.87 2.38
CA LEU A 27 2.01 -0.06 1.27
C LEU A 27 1.62 0.70 0.01
N PHE A 28 2.27 0.34 -1.08
CA PHE A 28 2.14 0.88 -2.43
C PHE A 28 1.66 -0.25 -3.36
N PRO A 29 1.03 0.07 -4.51
CA PRO A 29 0.73 -0.94 -5.52
C PRO A 29 2.02 -1.54 -6.10
N ASP A 30 2.01 -2.84 -6.36
CA ASP A 30 3.01 -3.53 -7.17
C ASP A 30 2.73 -3.26 -8.65
N ASP A 31 3.75 -2.87 -9.43
CA ASP A 31 3.67 -2.64 -10.87
C ASP A 31 3.91 -3.92 -11.70
N THR A 32 4.39 -4.98 -11.08
CA THR A 32 4.68 -6.28 -11.72
C THR A 32 3.56 -7.31 -11.54
N THR A 33 2.92 -7.32 -10.36
CA THR A 33 1.92 -8.34 -9.99
C THR A 33 0.55 -7.70 -9.72
N PRO A 34 -0.45 -7.88 -10.60
CA PRO A 34 -1.77 -7.31 -10.41
C PRO A 34 -2.42 -7.71 -9.07
N GLY A 35 -2.82 -6.71 -8.29
CA GLY A 35 -3.47 -6.90 -6.99
C GLY A 35 -2.52 -7.17 -5.83
N ALA A 36 -1.21 -7.24 -6.07
CA ALA A 36 -0.21 -7.26 -5.01
C ALA A 36 0.11 -5.84 -4.52
N MET A 37 0.70 -5.77 -3.33
CA MET A 37 1.21 -4.55 -2.73
C MET A 37 2.68 -4.76 -2.36
N VAL A 38 3.41 -3.66 -2.22
CA VAL A 38 4.83 -3.63 -1.88
C VAL A 38 5.11 -2.56 -0.82
N GLN A 39 6.19 -2.74 -0.06
CA GLN A 39 6.73 -1.72 0.84
C GLN A 39 7.73 -0.84 0.09
N LEU A 40 8.15 0.27 0.74
CA LEU A 40 9.06 1.29 0.19
C LEU A 40 10.29 0.75 -0.56
N ALA A 41 10.88 -0.37 -0.12
CA ALA A 41 12.06 -0.93 -0.78
C ALA A 41 11.78 -1.45 -2.20
N ASN A 42 10.52 -1.81 -2.49
CA ASN A 42 10.09 -2.47 -3.72
C ASN A 42 9.01 -1.66 -4.46
N LYS A 43 8.72 -0.42 -4.04
CA LYS A 43 7.79 0.44 -4.80
C LYS A 43 8.39 0.78 -6.16
N PRO A 44 7.57 1.17 -7.15
CA PRO A 44 8.06 1.73 -8.41
C PRO A 44 9.02 2.92 -8.17
N THR A 45 9.99 3.11 -9.06
CA THR A 45 11.03 4.16 -8.92
C THR A 45 11.40 4.82 -10.24
N ASP A 46 10.65 4.55 -11.32
CA ASP A 46 10.98 5.09 -12.62
C ASP A 46 10.73 6.60 -12.65
N ALA A 47 11.50 7.28 -13.48
CA ALA A 47 11.41 8.73 -13.60
C ALA A 47 10.04 9.12 -14.17
N GLY A 48 9.28 9.90 -13.40
CA GLY A 48 7.92 10.32 -13.75
C GLY A 48 6.82 9.46 -13.12
N ASP A 49 7.15 8.42 -12.36
CA ASP A 49 6.17 7.63 -11.63
C ASP A 49 5.42 8.48 -10.59
N GLN A 50 4.10 8.43 -10.66
CA GLN A 50 3.21 8.91 -9.61
C GLN A 50 2.71 7.71 -8.81
N ILE A 51 3.10 7.63 -7.54
CA ILE A 51 2.86 6.45 -6.70
C ILE A 51 1.97 6.85 -5.54
N GLN A 52 0.88 6.12 -5.37
CA GLN A 52 -0.09 6.35 -4.31
C GLN A 52 0.12 5.37 -3.15
N VAL A 53 -0.03 5.88 -1.92
CA VAL A 53 -0.13 5.03 -0.73
C VAL A 53 -1.55 4.45 -0.65
N CYS A 54 -1.64 3.13 -0.51
CA CYS A 54 -2.93 2.41 -0.44
C CYS A 54 -3.30 2.01 1.00
N ALA A 55 -2.31 1.70 1.83
CA ALA A 55 -2.50 1.20 3.18
C ALA A 55 -1.25 1.43 4.04
N TYR A 56 -1.36 1.14 5.34
CA TYR A 56 -0.21 0.99 6.22
C TYR A 56 -0.30 -0.30 7.05
N VAL A 57 0.85 -0.79 7.49
CA VAL A 57 0.99 -2.06 8.22
C VAL A 57 0.70 -1.83 9.71
N VAL A 58 -0.14 -2.68 10.30
CA VAL A 58 -0.49 -2.67 11.73
C VAL A 58 0.23 -3.81 12.44
N THR A 59 0.23 -4.99 11.83
CA THR A 59 1.02 -6.17 12.20
C THR A 59 1.49 -6.85 10.91
N ALA A 60 2.33 -7.90 11.00
CA ALA A 60 2.79 -8.64 9.83
C ALA A 60 1.64 -9.17 8.92
N ASP A 61 0.47 -9.41 9.51
CA ASP A 61 -0.70 -9.97 8.85
C ASP A 61 -1.86 -8.98 8.68
N ILE A 62 -1.78 -7.79 9.29
CA ILE A 62 -2.90 -6.84 9.37
C ILE A 62 -2.46 -5.50 8.82
N VAL A 63 -3.28 -4.96 7.93
CA VAL A 63 -3.10 -3.64 7.34
C VAL A 63 -4.35 -2.80 7.55
N PHE A 64 -4.19 -1.48 7.59
CA PHE A 64 -5.30 -0.54 7.48
C PHE A 64 -5.30 0.06 6.08
N PHE A 65 -6.32 -0.29 5.30
CA PHE A 65 -6.59 0.30 3.99
C PHE A 65 -7.25 1.66 4.16
N ASN A 66 -6.67 2.66 3.52
CA ASN A 66 -7.23 4.00 3.38
C ASN A 66 -6.54 4.69 2.19
N PRO A 67 -6.87 4.28 0.95
CA PRO A 67 -6.22 4.82 -0.23
C PRO A 67 -6.56 6.31 -0.39
N SER A 68 -5.53 7.14 -0.62
CA SER A 68 -5.71 8.57 -0.92
C SER A 68 -5.88 8.77 -2.42
N TYR A 69 -7.08 9.06 -2.91
CA TYR A 69 -7.31 9.29 -4.36
C TYR A 69 -6.66 10.56 -4.92
N GLU A 70 -6.17 11.43 -4.04
CA GLU A 70 -5.54 12.67 -4.44
C GLU A 70 -4.07 12.44 -4.75
N LEU A 71 -3.70 12.70 -6.01
CA LEU A 71 -2.33 12.90 -6.46
C LEU A 71 -2.15 14.39 -6.72
N VAL A 72 -1.24 15.03 -5.99
CA VAL A 72 -0.94 16.46 -6.15
C VAL A 72 0.48 16.60 -6.69
N GLU A 73 0.59 17.20 -7.87
CA GLU A 73 1.86 17.69 -8.41
C GLU A 73 2.04 19.15 -7.97
N ILE A 74 3.18 19.47 -7.35
CA ILE A 74 3.55 20.85 -7.01
C ILE A 74 4.49 21.35 -8.13
N SER A 75 4.11 22.45 -8.78
CA SER A 75 4.90 23.17 -9.78
C SER A 75 5.29 24.57 -9.32
#